data_AF-A0A5J6QKW4-F1
#
_entry.id   AF-A0A5J6QKW4-F1
#
_cell.length_a   1.000
_cell.length_b   1.000
_cell.length_c   1.000
_cell.angle_alpha   90.00
_cell.angle_beta   90.00
_cell.angle_gamma   90.00
#
_symmetry.space_group_name_H-M   'P 1'
#
loop_
_entity.id
_entity.type
_entity.pdbx_description
1 polymer ?
#
loop_
_entity_poly.entity_id
_entity_poly.type
_entity_poly.pdbx_seq_one_letter_code
_entity_poly.pdbx_strand_id
1 'polypeptide(L)' 'MPDQTLTFTPDQLELLEQVRQQQGLESIQQVAEWLAKQALRKHADRAPGRGRALVLVQQK' A
#
# COMPACT_ATOMS: atom_id res chain seq x y z
N MET A 1 13.30 6.12 -4.27
CA MET A 1 12.05 6.83 -3.90
C MET A 1 12.47 8.22 -3.43
N PRO A 2 11.74 9.29 -3.76
CA PRO A 2 12.05 10.61 -3.21
C PRO A 2 11.93 10.59 -1.68
N ASP A 3 12.90 11.19 -0.99
CA ASP A 3 12.87 11.33 0.47
C ASP A 3 11.80 12.36 0.87
N GLN A 4 10.71 11.87 1.44
CA GLN A 4 9.63 12.70 1.98
C GLN A 4 9.55 12.51 3.48
N THR A 5 9.64 13.61 4.22
CA THR A 5 9.48 13.61 5.68
C THR A 5 7.99 13.61 6.02
N LEU A 6 7.53 12.56 6.70
CA LEU A 6 6.18 12.46 7.22
C LEU A 6 6.21 12.73 8.73
N THR A 7 5.44 13.71 9.18
CA THR A 7 5.27 14.00 10.60
C THR A 7 4.05 13.24 11.12
N PHE A 8 4.26 12.39 12.12
CA PHE A 8 3.19 11.62 12.76
C PHE A 8 2.87 12.20 14.13
N THR A 9 1.61 12.12 14.55
CA THR A 9 1.22 12.42 15.93
C THR A 9 1.67 11.28 16.86
N PRO A 10 1.75 11.50 18.19
CA PRO A 10 2.12 10.44 19.15
C PRO A 10 1.23 9.20 19.03
N ASP A 11 -0.09 9.38 18.93
CA ASP A 11 -1.04 8.28 18.76
C ASP A 11 -0.80 7.47 17.47
N GLN A 12 -0.42 8.15 16.39
CA GLN A 12 -0.07 7.49 15.13
C GLN A 12 1.24 6.71 15.25
N LEU A 13 2.22 7.22 16.00
CA LEU A 13 3.47 6.51 16.26
C LEU A 13 3.23 5.23 17.07
N GLU A 14 2.34 5.27 18.08
CA GLU A 14 1.95 4.07 18.84
C GLU A 14 1.33 3.01 17.93
N LEU A 15 0.41 3.41 17.05
CA LEU A 15 -0.19 2.50 16.07
C LEU A 15 0.86 1.91 15.12
N LEU A 16 1.79 2.73 14.62
CA LEU A 16 2.87 2.27 13.74
C LEU A 16 3.80 1.28 14.46
N GLU A 17 4.07 1.49 15.74
CA GLU A 17 4.88 0.58 16.56
C GLU A 17 4.17 -0.77 16.77
N GLN A 18 2.85 -0.76 16.99
CA GLN A 18 2.06 -2.00 17.04
C GLN A 18 2.16 -2.78 15.71
N VAL A 19 2.02 -2.10 14.57
CA VAL A 19 2.16 -2.74 13.25
C VAL A 19 3.59 -3.25 13.04
N ARG A 20 4.61 -2.51 13.52
CA ARG A 20 6.02 -2.93 13.46
C ARG A 20 6.22 -4.30 14.11
N GLN A 21 5.73 -4.45 15.34
CA GLN A 21 5.85 -5.69 16.10
C GLN A 21 5.06 -6.83 15.47
N GLN A 22 3.84 -6.56 15.00
CA GLN A 22 3.00 -7.57 14.34
C GLN A 22 3.59 -8.11 13.04
N GLN A 23 4.26 -7.25 12.26
CA GLN A 23 4.85 -7.62 10.96
C GLN A 23 6.33 -8.00 11.06
N GLY A 24 6.94 -7.90 12.25
CA GLY A 24 8.36 -8.20 12.47
C GLY A 24 9.31 -7.25 11.73
N LEU A 25 8.93 -5.97 11.60
CA LEU A 25 9.71 -4.95 10.89
C LEU A 25 10.77 -4.30 11.79
N GLU A 26 11.83 -3.79 11.19
CA GLU A 26 12.99 -3.27 11.94
C GLU A 26 12.83 -1.79 12.32
N SER A 27 12.02 -1.03 11.57
CA SER A 27 11.88 0.42 11.79
C SER A 27 10.50 0.94 11.41
N ILE A 28 10.13 2.10 11.97
CA ILE A 28 8.89 2.81 11.63
C ILE A 28 8.89 3.22 10.14
N GLN A 29 10.05 3.52 9.56
CA GLN A 29 10.17 3.80 8.13
C GLN A 29 9.76 2.59 7.28
N GLN A 30 10.21 1.38 7.65
CA GLN A 30 9.78 0.15 6.97
C GLN A 30 8.27 -0.09 7.13
N VAL A 31 7.68 0.24 8.28
CA VAL A 31 6.23 0.15 8.50
C VAL A 31 5.48 1.09 7.56
N ALA A 32 5.92 2.35 7.45
CA ALA A 32 5.30 3.33 6.56
C ALA A 32 5.36 2.87 5.10
N GLU A 33 6.52 2.37 4.65
CA GLU A 33 6.69 1.82 3.31
C GLU A 33 5.80 0.60 3.06
N TRP A 34 5.73 -0.32 4.03
CA TRP A 34 4.91 -1.52 3.94
C TRP A 34 3.42 -1.17 3.87
N LEU A 35 2.94 -0.26 4.72
CA LEU A 35 1.56 0.22 4.71
C LEU A 35 1.19 0.88 3.39
N ALA A 36 2.07 1.74 2.86
CA ALA A 36 1.87 2.36 1.56
C ALA A 36 1.77 1.32 0.44
N LYS A 37 2.67 0.33 0.41
CA LYS A 37 2.64 -0.78 -0.56
C LYS A 37 1.36 -1.61 -0.45
N GLN A 38 0.93 -1.91 0.78
CA GLN A 38 -0.31 -2.65 1.05
C GLN A 38 -1.55 -1.89 0.56
N ALA A 39 -1.64 -0.59 0.87
CA ALA A 39 -2.73 0.26 0.40
C ALA A 39 -2.78 0.29 -1.13
N LEU A 40 -1.64 0.55 -1.79
CA LEU A 40 -1.54 0.58 -3.25
C LEU A 40 -1.94 -0.76 -3.88
N ARG A 41 -1.51 -1.89 -3.31
CA ARG A 41 -1.89 -3.22 -3.81
C ARG A 41 -3.41 -3.44 -3.70
N LYS A 42 -4.02 -3.12 -2.55
CA LYS A 42 -5.47 -3.20 -2.35
C LYS A 42 -6.23 -2.29 -3.32
N HIS A 43 -5.73 -1.09 -3.58
CA HIS A 43 -6.35 -0.17 -4.55
C HIS A 43 -6.19 -0.65 -5.99
N ALA A 44 -5.02 -1.19 -6.36
CA ALA A 44 -4.79 -1.76 -7.68
C ALA A 44 -5.69 -2.98 -7.94
N ASP A 45 -5.93 -3.82 -6.93
CA ASP A 45 -6.84 -4.97 -7.06
C ASP A 45 -8.31 -4.55 -7.16
N ARG A 46 -8.67 -3.38 -6.60
CA ARG A 46 -10.02 -2.80 -6.67
C ARG A 46 -10.22 -1.86 -7.86
N ALA A 47 -9.17 -1.55 -8.62
CA ALA A 47 -9.29 -0.68 -9.79
C ALA A 47 -10.16 -1.37 -10.85
N PRO A 48 -11.29 -0.77 -11.26
CA PRO A 48 -12.16 -1.34 -12.28
C PRO A 48 -11.42 -1.31 -13.63
N GLY A 49 -10.79 -2.42 -14.01
CA GLY A 49 -10.01 -2.50 -15.25
C GLY A 49 -9.35 -3.83 -15.55
N ARG A 50 -8.98 -4.62 -14.52
CA ARG A 50 -8.32 -5.93 -14.74
C ARG A 50 -9.22 -7.01 -15.35
N GLY A 51 -10.54 -6.83 -15.32
CA GLY A 51 -11.54 -7.76 -15.89
C GLY A 51 -12.08 -7.36 -17.27
N ARG A 52 -11.64 -6.24 -17.84
CA ARG A 52 -12.00 -5.86 -19.22
C ARG A 52 -10.87 -6.27 -20.16
N ALA A 53 -10.71 -7.57 -20.37
CA ALA A 53 -10.03 -8.05 -21.56
C ALA A 53 -10.82 -7.51 -22.76
N LEU A 54 -10.19 -6.67 -23.58
CA LEU A 54 -10.75 -6.30 -24.88
C LEU A 54 -10.71 -7.55 -25.75
N VAL A 55 -11.80 -8.31 -25.77
CA VAL A 55 -11.94 -9.42 -26.70
C VAL A 55 -12.11 -8.81 -28.08
N LEU A 56 -11.20 -9.20 -28.97
CA LEU A 56 -11.20 -8.79 -30.36
C LEU A 56 -12.47 -9.37 -31.01
N VAL A 57 -13.47 -8.53 -31.24
CA VAL A 57 -14.70 -8.94 -31.94
C VAL A 57 -14.31 -9.30 -33.36
N GLN A 58 -14.36 -10.59 -33.71
CA GLN A 58 -14.23 -11.00 -35.09
C GLN A 58 -15.51 -10.57 -35.83
N GLN A 59 -15.36 -9.60 -36.73
CA GLN A 59 -16.42 -9.21 -37.65
C GLN A 59 -16.62 -10.36 -38.66
N LYS A 60 -17.88 -10.73 -38.87
CA LYS A 60 -18.31 -11.80 -39.78
C LYS A 60 -18.58 -11.25 -41.17
#